data_AF-A0A0F9B714-F1
#
_entry.id   AF-A0A0F9B714-F1
#
_cell.length_a   1.000
_cell.length_b   1.000
_cell.length_c   1.000
_cell.angle_alpha   90.00
_cell.angle_beta   90.00
_cell.angle_gamma   90.00
#
_symmetry.space_group_name_H-M   'P 1'
#
loop_
_entity.id
_entity.type
_entity.pdbx_description
1 polymer ?
#
loop_
_entity_poly.entity_id
_entity_poly.type
_entity_poly.pdbx_seq_one_letter_code
_entity_poly.pdbx_strand_id
1 'polypeptide(L)'
;SRNRLVALVNTRYLLFADADAVPDHGWATAMRRAFDRDERVAVVGARCVPVWPGHMPLLFDTAPALDMLGMFDLGPNPLEAPRIVGTSFALDRERLPATPPFSRELGRRPDSPFGQEEVHYCLAVRRAGWRLRYEPAAVIRHHVRPHRARWAWMRTRAFVAGQESRIVGHLEPLPRTMGPRDLLFRALIAPWFIAGRTRGADSSAQSGREI
;
A
#
# COMPACT_ATOMS: atom_id res chain seq x y z
N SER A 1 -1.23 16.51 4.24
CA SER A 1 -1.02 15.61 3.09
C SER A 1 0.44 15.25 2.98
N ARG A 2 0.79 14.10 2.37
CA ARG A 2 2.20 13.68 2.20
C ARG A 2 3.02 14.67 1.39
N ASN A 3 2.43 15.29 0.36
CA ASN A 3 3.08 16.36 -0.40
C ASN A 3 3.51 17.56 0.45
N ARG A 4 2.72 17.94 1.47
CA ARG A 4 3.11 19.00 2.40
C ARG A 4 4.31 18.59 3.25
N LEU A 5 4.37 17.32 3.69
CA LEU A 5 5.52 16.81 4.43
C LEU A 5 6.79 16.80 3.56
N VAL A 6 6.69 16.36 2.30
CA VAL A 6 7.81 16.38 1.34
C VAL A 6 8.35 17.79 1.14
N ALA A 7 7.48 18.80 1.11
CA ALA A 7 7.89 20.20 0.93
C ALA A 7 8.51 20.84 2.20
N LEU A 8 8.17 20.35 3.39
CA LEU A 8 8.63 20.92 4.67
C LEU A 8 9.93 20.29 5.18
N VAL A 9 10.25 19.07 4.76
CA VAL A 9 11.40 18.31 5.26
C VAL A 9 12.57 18.47 4.30
N ASN A 10 13.70 18.94 4.83
CA ASN A 10 14.90 19.24 4.02
C ASN A 10 15.90 18.07 3.94
N THR A 11 15.63 16.95 4.61
CA THR A 11 16.49 15.76 4.53
C THR A 11 16.39 15.10 3.16
N ARG A 12 17.45 14.40 2.74
CA ARG A 12 17.45 13.63 1.48
C ARG A 12 16.48 12.47 1.54
N TYR A 13 16.54 11.66 2.59
CA TYR A 13 15.65 10.51 2.77
C TYR A 13 14.43 10.92 3.58
N LEU A 14 13.25 10.55 3.07
CA LEU A 14 11.96 10.79 3.71
C LEU A 14 11.33 9.44 4.05
N LEU A 15 11.11 9.18 5.33
CA LEU A 15 10.54 7.92 5.82
C LEU A 15 9.11 8.18 6.30
N PHE A 16 8.19 7.35 5.83
CA PHE A 16 6.76 7.41 6.14
C PHE A 16 6.34 6.18 6.95
N ALA A 17 5.44 6.40 7.90
CA ALA A 17 4.75 5.36 8.66
C ALA A 17 3.33 5.84 8.99
N ASP A 18 2.37 4.92 8.98
CA ASP A 18 1.04 5.17 9.50
C ASP A 18 1.07 5.40 11.03
N ALA A 19 0.13 6.17 11.56
CA ALA A 19 0.07 6.48 12.99
C ALA A 19 -0.22 5.24 13.87
N ASP A 20 -0.74 4.16 13.30
CA ASP A 20 -0.94 2.87 13.96
C ASP A 20 0.15 1.84 13.61
N ALA A 21 1.25 2.26 13.00
CA ALA A 21 2.40 1.42 12.69
C ALA A 21 3.62 1.82 13.54
N VAL A 22 4.15 0.87 14.33
CA VAL A 22 5.25 1.09 15.26
C VAL A 22 6.54 0.47 14.70
N PRO A 23 7.57 1.28 14.37
CA PRO A 23 8.84 0.78 13.87
C PRO A 23 9.57 -0.11 14.88
N ASP A 24 10.07 -1.27 14.45
CA ASP A 24 10.98 -2.06 15.27
C ASP A 24 12.36 -1.39 15.32
N HIS A 25 13.18 -1.78 16.31
CA HIS A 25 14.55 -1.28 16.42
C HIS A 25 15.34 -1.53 15.13
N GLY A 26 16.02 -0.50 14.63
CA GLY A 26 16.80 -0.57 13.39
C GLY A 26 16.00 -0.32 12.10
N TRP A 27 14.68 -0.14 12.14
CA TRP A 27 13.84 0.12 10.96
C TRP A 27 14.38 1.25 10.08
N ALA A 28 14.65 2.43 10.66
CA ALA A 28 15.13 3.58 9.90
C ALA A 28 16.54 3.34 9.32
N THR A 29 17.40 2.65 10.07
CA THR A 29 18.75 2.29 9.60
C THR A 29 18.70 1.31 8.44
N ALA A 30 17.82 0.31 8.49
CA ALA A 30 17.61 -0.65 7.42
C ALA A 30 17.07 0.04 6.15
N MET A 31 16.08 0.92 6.31
CA MET A 31 15.56 1.76 5.22
C MET A 31 16.67 2.57 4.55
N ARG A 32 17.50 3.27 5.32
CA ARG A 32 18.62 4.06 4.79
C ARG A 32 19.63 3.18 4.05
N ARG A 33 20.06 2.08 4.67
CA ARG A 33 21.03 1.15 4.08
C ARG A 33 20.53 0.51 2.78
N ALA A 34 19.22 0.37 2.61
CA ALA A 34 18.65 -0.15 1.37
C ALA A 34 18.90 0.77 0.16
N PHE A 35 19.00 2.10 0.36
CA PHE A 35 19.42 3.03 -0.69
C PHE A 35 20.91 2.96 -1.00
N ASP A 36 21.76 2.72 0.01
CA ASP A 36 23.21 2.63 -0.16
C ASP A 36 23.64 1.38 -0.95
N ARG A 37 22.82 0.33 -0.93
CA ARG A 37 23.14 -0.98 -1.56
C ARG A 37 22.94 -1.00 -3.08
N ASP A 38 22.10 -0.10 -3.61
CA ASP A 38 21.83 -0.01 -5.05
C ASP A 38 21.47 1.45 -5.40
N GLU A 39 22.34 2.08 -6.20
CA GLU A 39 22.18 3.46 -6.63
C GLU A 39 20.94 3.70 -7.49
N ARG A 40 20.31 2.64 -8.02
CA ARG A 40 19.07 2.74 -8.80
C ARG A 40 17.81 2.72 -7.92
N VAL A 41 17.92 2.47 -6.62
CA VAL A 41 16.75 2.44 -5.72
C VAL A 41 16.33 3.85 -5.35
N ALA A 42 15.09 4.22 -5.66
CA ALA A 42 14.50 5.51 -5.26
C ALA A 42 13.40 5.37 -4.20
N VAL A 43 12.90 4.14 -3.98
CA VAL A 43 11.85 3.83 -3.01
C VAL A 43 12.17 2.53 -2.28
N VAL A 44 11.96 2.53 -0.96
CA VAL A 44 12.09 1.32 -0.14
C VAL A 44 10.79 1.07 0.60
N GLY A 45 10.22 -0.13 0.49
CA GLY A 45 9.06 -0.57 1.26
C GLY A 45 9.47 -1.37 2.49
N ALA A 46 8.85 -1.09 3.64
CA ALA A 46 9.11 -1.78 4.90
C ALA A 46 8.42 -3.14 4.92
N ARG A 47 8.98 -4.10 5.66
CA ARG A 47 8.22 -5.28 6.07
C ARG A 47 7.20 -4.89 7.13
N CYS A 48 5.92 -4.83 6.74
CA CYS A 48 4.81 -4.48 7.62
C CYS A 48 4.11 -5.77 8.08
N VAL A 49 4.20 -6.05 9.38
CA VAL A 49 3.61 -7.25 10.01
C VAL A 49 2.46 -6.87 10.96
N PRO A 50 1.38 -7.67 11.04
CA PRO A 50 0.21 -7.31 11.85
C PRO A 50 0.46 -7.51 13.34
N VAL A 51 -0.07 -6.60 14.16
CA VAL A 51 -0.30 -6.81 15.60
C VAL A 51 -1.80 -6.87 15.84
N TRP A 52 -2.28 -8.03 16.27
CA TRP A 52 -3.70 -8.27 16.50
C TRP A 52 -4.11 -7.77 17.89
N PRO A 53 -5.31 -7.16 18.04
CA PRO A 53 -5.81 -6.68 19.33
C PRO A 53 -6.33 -7.81 20.23
N GLY A 54 -6.16 -9.07 19.80
CA GLY A 54 -6.70 -10.29 20.39
C GLY A 54 -6.45 -11.45 19.43
N HIS A 55 -7.39 -12.39 19.35
CA HIS A 55 -7.28 -13.49 18.38
C HIS A 55 -7.42 -12.99 16.94
N MET A 56 -6.51 -13.43 16.08
CA MET A 56 -6.62 -13.26 14.65
C MET A 56 -7.80 -14.08 14.10
N PRO A 57 -8.72 -13.50 13.31
CA PRO A 57 -9.77 -14.26 12.65
C PRO A 57 -9.20 -15.29 11.66
N LEU A 58 -9.95 -16.38 11.44
CA LEU A 58 -9.57 -17.42 10.48
C LEU A 58 -9.28 -16.81 9.09
N LEU A 59 -8.22 -17.28 8.43
CA LEU A 59 -7.72 -16.84 7.12
C LEU A 59 -7.18 -15.40 7.05
N PHE A 60 -7.13 -14.63 8.14
CA PHE A 60 -6.60 -13.27 8.09
C PHE A 60 -5.05 -13.22 8.03
N ASP A 61 -4.40 -14.37 8.18
CA ASP A 61 -2.98 -14.62 7.91
C ASP A 61 -2.66 -14.81 6.42
N THR A 62 -3.69 -14.95 5.57
CA THR A 62 -3.49 -15.16 4.14
C THR A 62 -2.97 -13.89 3.46
N ALA A 63 -2.15 -14.08 2.44
CA ALA A 63 -1.53 -13.00 1.68
C ALA A 63 -2.54 -11.96 1.13
N PRO A 64 -3.70 -12.35 0.54
CA PRO A 64 -4.72 -11.39 0.10
C PRO A 64 -5.45 -10.68 1.26
N ALA A 65 -5.63 -11.34 2.41
CA ALA A 65 -6.23 -10.70 3.58
C ALA A 65 -5.30 -9.62 4.16
N LEU A 66 -4.02 -9.97 4.29
CA LEU A 66 -2.95 -9.08 4.75
C LEU A 66 -2.83 -7.85 3.84
N ASP A 67 -2.89 -8.00 2.51
CA ASP A 67 -2.92 -6.87 1.56
C ASP A 67 -4.10 -5.92 1.85
N MET A 68 -5.29 -6.47 2.09
CA MET A 68 -6.48 -5.66 2.39
C MET A 68 -6.36 -4.90 3.70
N LEU A 69 -5.58 -5.42 4.66
CA LEU A 69 -5.32 -4.83 5.96
C LEU A 69 -4.18 -3.79 5.95
N GLY A 70 -3.46 -3.64 4.83
CA GLY A 70 -2.30 -2.73 4.72
C GLY A 70 -0.97 -3.36 5.10
N MET A 71 -0.90 -4.68 5.21
CA MET A 71 0.37 -5.37 5.49
C MET A 71 1.19 -5.51 4.21
N PHE A 72 2.51 -5.63 4.39
CA PHE A 72 3.46 -5.77 3.30
C PHE A 72 4.58 -6.71 3.75
N ASP A 73 4.34 -8.00 3.57
CA ASP A 73 5.31 -9.06 3.85
C ASP A 73 5.46 -9.91 2.59
N LEU A 74 6.65 -9.83 1.97
CA LEU A 74 7.03 -10.59 0.78
C LEU A 74 8.05 -11.69 1.11
N GLY A 75 8.21 -12.01 2.39
CA GLY A 75 9.16 -13.00 2.88
C GLY A 75 10.43 -12.38 3.47
N PRO A 76 11.44 -13.23 3.76
CA PRO A 76 12.63 -12.83 4.51
C PRO A 76 13.73 -12.21 3.65
N ASN A 77 13.64 -12.31 2.32
CA ASN A 77 14.69 -11.90 1.41
C ASN A 77 14.38 -10.55 0.75
N PRO A 78 15.37 -9.64 0.62
CA PRO A 78 15.17 -8.42 -0.13
C PRO A 78 14.93 -8.71 -1.61
N LEU A 79 14.08 -7.93 -2.24
CA LEU A 79 13.72 -8.09 -3.65
C LEU A 79 13.26 -6.77 -4.27
N GLU A 80 13.24 -6.71 -5.60
CA GLU A 80 12.60 -5.63 -6.34
C GLU A 80 11.08 -5.82 -6.32
N ALA A 81 10.34 -4.80 -5.91
CA ALA A 81 8.89 -4.84 -5.83
C ALA A 81 8.26 -3.90 -6.87
N PRO A 82 7.15 -4.27 -7.53
CA PRO A 82 6.52 -3.40 -8.52
C PRO A 82 5.82 -2.18 -7.90
N ARG A 83 5.52 -2.26 -6.59
CA ARG A 83 4.88 -1.22 -5.78
C ARG A 83 5.18 -1.41 -4.29
N ILE A 84 4.89 -0.39 -3.51
CA ILE A 84 4.89 -0.38 -2.03
C ILE A 84 3.47 -0.29 -1.47
N VAL A 85 3.34 -0.45 -0.15
CA VAL A 85 2.11 -0.21 0.60
C VAL A 85 2.28 1.05 1.46
N GLY A 86 1.21 1.86 1.56
CA GLY A 86 1.24 3.16 2.24
C GLY A 86 1.55 3.13 3.73
N THR A 87 1.49 1.95 4.37
CA THR A 87 1.71 1.75 5.80
C THR A 87 3.12 2.08 6.24
N SER A 88 4.14 1.74 5.44
CA SER A 88 5.49 2.24 5.68
C SER A 88 6.40 2.09 4.47
N PHE A 89 7.06 3.19 4.13
CA PHE A 89 8.00 3.26 3.03
C PHE A 89 8.95 4.45 3.19
N ALA A 90 10.03 4.45 2.41
CA ALA A 90 10.99 5.53 2.34
C ALA A 90 11.19 5.98 0.89
N LEU A 91 11.45 7.27 0.70
CA LEU A 91 11.76 7.90 -0.59
C LEU A 91 13.14 8.55 -0.55
N ASP A 92 13.88 8.49 -1.65
CA ASP A 92 15.03 9.36 -1.89
C ASP A 92 14.56 10.62 -2.64
N ARG A 93 14.63 11.78 -1.96
CA ARG A 93 14.15 13.07 -2.48
C ARG A 93 14.93 13.52 -3.73
N GLU A 94 16.20 13.13 -3.84
CA GLU A 94 17.03 13.46 -5.01
C GLU A 94 16.69 12.60 -6.23
N ARG A 95 15.87 11.57 -6.06
CA ARG A 95 15.46 10.61 -7.11
C ARG A 95 13.94 10.64 -7.38
N LEU A 96 13.27 11.73 -7.02
CA LEU A 96 11.83 11.89 -7.29
C LEU A 96 11.60 12.09 -8.80
N PRO A 97 10.66 11.36 -9.40
CA PRO A 97 10.32 11.55 -10.82
C PRO A 97 9.53 12.84 -11.09
N ALA A 98 8.88 13.42 -10.06
CA ALA A 98 8.07 14.62 -10.15
C ALA A 98 7.92 15.32 -8.78
N THR A 99 7.61 16.62 -8.80
CA THR A 99 7.25 17.41 -7.60
C THR A 99 5.95 18.17 -7.85
N PRO A 100 4.90 18.00 -7.03
CA PRO A 100 4.83 17.10 -5.89
C PRO A 100 4.78 15.60 -6.31
N PRO A 101 5.28 14.67 -5.49
CA PRO A 101 5.38 13.26 -5.87
C PRO A 101 4.03 12.53 -5.89
N PHE A 102 3.10 12.87 -5.01
CA PHE A 102 1.80 12.19 -4.93
C PHE A 102 0.73 12.99 -5.69
N SER A 103 -0.11 12.30 -6.46
CA SER A 103 -1.23 12.94 -7.16
C SER A 103 -2.19 13.60 -6.16
N ARG A 104 -2.65 14.81 -6.47
CA ARG A 104 -3.66 15.53 -5.66
C ARG A 104 -5.09 15.07 -5.95
N GLU A 105 -5.27 14.41 -7.07
CA GLU A 105 -6.56 13.89 -7.56
C GLU A 105 -6.86 12.49 -7.00
N LEU A 106 -5.84 11.81 -6.46
CA LEU A 106 -5.93 10.47 -5.89
C LEU A 106 -5.69 10.49 -4.39
N GLY A 107 -5.98 9.36 -3.74
CA GLY A 107 -5.80 9.17 -2.30
C GLY A 107 -7.09 9.38 -1.52
N ARG A 108 -7.06 8.93 -0.26
CA ARG A 108 -8.25 8.87 0.59
C ARG A 108 -8.62 10.27 1.08
N ARG A 109 -9.82 10.72 0.71
CA ARG A 109 -10.41 12.01 1.07
C ARG A 109 -11.82 11.78 1.65
N PRO A 110 -12.42 12.77 2.34
CA PRO A 110 -13.80 12.65 2.81
C PRO A 110 -14.80 12.29 1.69
N ASP A 111 -14.52 12.75 0.47
CA ASP A 111 -15.28 12.55 -0.77
C ASP A 111 -14.81 11.34 -1.62
N SER A 112 -13.70 10.68 -1.26
CA SER A 112 -13.17 9.52 -2.00
C SER A 112 -12.51 8.51 -1.04
N PRO A 113 -13.09 7.33 -0.82
CA PRO A 113 -12.49 6.32 0.07
C PRO A 113 -11.26 5.62 -0.54
N PHE A 114 -10.98 5.89 -1.82
CA PHE A 114 -10.02 5.17 -2.65
C PHE A 114 -8.57 5.55 -2.30
N GLY A 115 -7.70 4.54 -2.19
CA GLY A 115 -6.25 4.75 -2.09
C GLY A 115 -5.63 5.12 -3.46
N GLN A 116 -4.43 4.62 -3.75
CA GLN A 116 -3.78 4.57 -5.08
C GLN A 116 -2.73 5.65 -5.40
N GLU A 117 -2.57 6.67 -4.57
CA GLU A 117 -1.52 7.67 -4.75
C GLU A 117 -0.12 7.04 -4.79
N GLU A 118 0.13 5.99 -3.99
CA GLU A 118 1.38 5.25 -3.97
C GLU A 118 1.60 4.45 -5.24
N VAL A 119 0.55 3.82 -5.79
CA VAL A 119 0.66 3.01 -7.01
C VAL A 119 1.08 3.89 -8.19
N HIS A 120 0.42 5.04 -8.36
CA HIS A 120 0.76 5.99 -9.42
C HIS A 120 2.19 6.53 -9.25
N TYR A 121 2.59 6.82 -8.01
CA TYR A 121 3.96 7.22 -7.71
C TYR A 121 4.97 6.12 -8.05
N CYS A 122 4.72 4.87 -7.68
CA CYS A 122 5.59 3.72 -8.01
C CYS A 122 5.76 3.54 -9.52
N LEU A 123 4.67 3.72 -10.28
CA LEU A 123 4.73 3.67 -11.75
C LEU A 123 5.57 4.82 -12.32
N ALA A 124 5.42 6.04 -11.81
CA ALA A 124 6.23 7.18 -12.23
C ALA A 124 7.72 6.96 -11.94
N VAL A 125 8.05 6.43 -10.75
CA VAL A 125 9.43 6.06 -10.35
C VAL A 125 10.02 5.06 -11.34
N ARG A 126 9.29 3.99 -11.66
CA ARG A 126 9.75 2.96 -12.62
C ARG A 126 9.91 3.49 -14.03
N ARG A 127 8.99 4.35 -14.50
CA ARG A 127 9.07 4.99 -15.81
C ARG A 127 10.26 5.93 -15.94
N ALA A 128 10.70 6.54 -14.84
CA ALA A 128 11.91 7.34 -14.77
C ALA A 128 13.21 6.50 -14.68
N GLY A 129 13.11 5.16 -14.73
CA GLY A 129 14.26 4.26 -14.70
C GLY A 129 14.73 3.86 -13.30
N TRP A 130 14.03 4.30 -12.25
CA TRP A 130 14.35 3.97 -10.87
C TRP A 130 13.66 2.67 -10.41
N ARG A 131 14.22 2.06 -9.36
CA ARG A 131 13.73 0.81 -8.77
C ARG A 131 13.10 1.03 -7.41
N LEU A 132 12.18 0.14 -7.07
CA LEU A 132 11.64 0.03 -5.73
C LEU A 132 12.11 -1.28 -5.10
N ARG A 133 12.50 -1.19 -3.83
CA ARG A 133 13.04 -2.32 -3.09
C ARG A 133 12.14 -2.66 -1.91
N TYR A 134 11.81 -3.92 -1.75
CA TYR A 134 11.32 -4.44 -0.47
C TYR A 134 12.53 -4.76 0.42
N GLU A 135 12.58 -4.17 1.62
CA GLU A 135 13.65 -4.41 2.59
C GLU A 135 13.10 -5.13 3.84
N PRO A 136 13.25 -6.45 3.95
CA PRO A 136 12.70 -7.24 5.06
C PRO A 136 13.34 -6.95 6.41
N ALA A 137 14.54 -6.37 6.44
CA ALA A 137 15.18 -5.92 7.68
C ALA A 137 14.56 -4.64 8.24
N ALA A 138 13.84 -3.86 7.42
CA ALA A 138 13.09 -2.70 7.86
C ALA A 138 11.71 -3.14 8.36
N VAL A 139 11.66 -3.68 9.57
CA VAL A 139 10.41 -4.21 10.16
C VAL A 139 9.60 -3.11 10.82
N ILE A 140 8.30 -3.09 10.57
CA ILE A 140 7.33 -2.25 11.26
C ILE A 140 6.10 -3.08 11.64
N ARG A 141 5.58 -2.84 12.85
CA ARG A 141 4.44 -3.55 13.42
C ARG A 141 3.18 -2.71 13.26
N HIS A 142 2.26 -3.16 12.42
CA HIS A 142 1.01 -2.45 12.15
C HIS A 142 -0.12 -2.95 13.05
N HIS A 143 -0.60 -2.11 13.95
CA HIS A 143 -1.64 -2.45 14.91
C HIS A 143 -3.00 -2.49 14.22
N VAL A 144 -3.54 -3.71 14.09
CA VAL A 144 -4.85 -3.93 13.51
C VAL A 144 -5.91 -3.42 14.49
N ARG A 145 -6.67 -2.41 14.08
CA ARG A 145 -7.77 -1.89 14.91
C ARG A 145 -8.84 -2.97 15.12
N PRO A 146 -9.48 -3.06 16.31
CA PRO A 146 -10.48 -4.10 16.61
C PRO A 146 -11.59 -4.24 15.57
N HIS A 147 -12.06 -3.13 14.98
CA HIS A 147 -13.09 -3.18 13.94
C HIS A 147 -12.60 -3.82 12.64
N ARG A 148 -11.29 -3.71 12.32
CA ARG A 148 -10.68 -4.30 11.12
C ARG A 148 -10.41 -5.80 11.29
N ALA A 149 -10.24 -6.26 12.53
CA ALA A 149 -10.12 -7.68 12.88
C ALA A 149 -11.50 -8.41 12.87
N ARG A 150 -12.37 -8.08 11.91
CA ARG A 150 -13.72 -8.67 11.79
C ARG A 150 -14.05 -8.94 10.32
N TRP A 151 -14.70 -10.07 10.04
CA TRP A 151 -15.19 -10.40 8.70
C TRP A 151 -16.16 -9.35 8.13
N ALA A 152 -16.94 -8.68 8.97
CA ALA A 152 -17.77 -7.56 8.52
C ALA A 152 -16.94 -6.47 7.81
N TRP A 153 -15.83 -6.05 8.43
CA TRP A 153 -14.93 -5.08 7.81
C TRP A 153 -14.25 -5.63 6.55
N MET A 154 -13.80 -6.88 6.57
CA MET A 154 -13.15 -7.50 5.42
C MET A 154 -14.05 -7.53 4.19
N ARG A 155 -15.34 -7.83 4.36
CA ARG A 155 -16.34 -7.78 3.28
C ARG A 155 -16.51 -6.38 2.70
N THR A 156 -16.63 -5.37 3.56
CA THR A 156 -16.68 -3.96 3.13
C THR A 156 -15.41 -3.54 2.40
N ARG A 157 -14.25 -3.93 2.90
CA ARG A 157 -12.95 -3.65 2.27
C ARG A 157 -12.84 -4.34 0.92
N ALA A 158 -13.28 -5.59 0.79
CA ALA A 158 -13.32 -6.31 -0.48
C ALA A 158 -14.22 -5.60 -1.51
N PHE A 159 -15.39 -5.12 -1.09
CA PHE A 159 -16.28 -4.32 -1.95
C PHE A 159 -15.59 -3.05 -2.44
N VAL A 160 -14.95 -2.28 -1.57
CA VAL A 160 -14.22 -1.06 -1.98
C VAL A 160 -13.00 -1.41 -2.85
N ALA A 161 -12.30 -2.50 -2.59
CA ALA A 161 -11.21 -2.97 -3.46
C ALA A 161 -11.72 -3.34 -4.87
N GLY A 162 -12.94 -3.88 -4.97
CA GLY A 162 -13.64 -4.10 -6.22
C GLY A 162 -13.83 -2.80 -7.00
N GLN A 163 -14.28 -1.73 -6.34
CA GLN A 163 -14.42 -0.40 -6.96
C GLN A 163 -13.07 0.16 -7.43
N GLU A 164 -12.04 0.11 -6.57
CA GLU A 164 -10.67 0.59 -6.89
C GLU A 164 -10.06 -0.14 -8.09
N SER A 165 -10.35 -1.43 -8.24
CA SER A 165 -9.84 -2.25 -9.35
C SER A 165 -10.35 -1.81 -10.73
N ARG A 166 -11.37 -0.94 -10.80
CA ARG A 166 -11.82 -0.29 -12.05
C ARG A 166 -10.97 0.90 -12.42
N ILE A 167 -10.48 1.64 -11.42
CA ILE A 167 -9.71 2.88 -11.58
C ILE A 167 -8.28 2.54 -12.03
N VAL A 168 -7.66 1.59 -11.34
CA VAL A 168 -6.24 1.26 -11.51
C VAL A 168 -5.98 0.34 -12.71
N GLY A 169 -7.01 -0.37 -13.17
CA GLY A 169 -6.85 -1.42 -14.17
C GLY A 169 -6.06 -2.61 -13.62
N HIS A 170 -5.12 -3.13 -14.41
CA HIS A 170 -4.33 -4.30 -14.04
C HIS A 170 -3.11 -3.91 -13.20
N LEU A 171 -3.12 -4.28 -11.91
CA LEU A 171 -1.94 -4.19 -11.05
C LEU A 171 -1.02 -5.38 -11.29
N GLU A 172 0.26 -5.09 -11.52
CA GLU A 172 1.30 -6.12 -11.56
C GLU A 172 1.29 -6.93 -10.26
N PRO A 173 1.27 -8.27 -10.28
CA PRO A 173 1.28 -9.08 -9.07
C PRO A 173 2.51 -8.80 -8.19
N LEU A 174 2.35 -8.89 -6.87
CA LEU A 174 3.52 -8.90 -5.97
C LEU A 174 4.28 -10.22 -6.14
N PRO A 175 5.62 -10.23 -6.00
CA PRO A 175 6.46 -11.40 -6.21
C PRO A 175 6.37 -12.39 -5.05
N ARG A 176 5.22 -13.05 -4.93
CA ARG A 176 4.94 -14.09 -3.92
C ARG A 176 4.03 -15.17 -4.52
N THR A 177 4.19 -16.40 -4.04
CA THR A 177 3.32 -17.51 -4.43
C THR A 177 2.04 -17.51 -3.58
N MET A 178 0.95 -18.03 -4.14
CA MET A 178 -0.31 -18.20 -3.43
C MET A 178 -0.53 -19.67 -3.15
N GLY A 179 -0.89 -19.98 -1.91
CA GLY A 179 -1.27 -21.31 -1.47
C GLY A 179 -2.78 -21.55 -1.47
N PRO A 180 -3.22 -22.77 -1.14
CA PRO A 180 -4.64 -23.13 -1.10
C PRO A 180 -5.47 -22.25 -0.16
N ARG A 181 -4.91 -21.81 0.98
CA ARG A 181 -5.60 -20.90 1.93
C ARG A 181 -5.85 -19.53 1.32
N ASP A 182 -4.92 -19.01 0.51
CA ASP A 182 -5.09 -17.73 -0.19
C ASP A 182 -6.19 -17.80 -1.24
N LEU A 183 -6.26 -18.92 -1.97
CA LEU A 183 -7.32 -19.19 -2.95
C LEU A 183 -8.69 -19.33 -2.26
N LEU A 184 -8.75 -20.06 -1.14
CA LEU A 184 -9.96 -20.17 -0.33
C LEU A 184 -10.42 -18.79 0.18
N PHE A 185 -9.51 -17.99 0.73
CA PHE A 185 -9.83 -16.64 1.17
C PHE A 185 -10.40 -15.79 0.02
N ARG A 186 -9.75 -15.81 -1.16
CA ARG A 186 -10.23 -15.12 -2.36
C ARG A 186 -11.62 -15.55 -2.77
N ALA A 187 -11.90 -16.86 -2.78
CA ALA A 187 -13.22 -17.39 -3.09
C ALA A 187 -14.28 -16.87 -2.09
N LEU A 188 -13.96 -16.84 -0.80
CA LEU A 188 -14.87 -16.36 0.24
C LEU A 188 -15.20 -14.87 0.09
N ILE A 189 -14.24 -14.01 -0.28
CA ILE A 189 -14.50 -12.57 -0.44
C ILE A 189 -15.00 -12.18 -1.84
N ALA A 190 -14.95 -13.09 -2.81
CA ALA A 190 -15.24 -12.82 -4.22
C ALA A 190 -16.61 -12.17 -4.46
N PRO A 191 -17.72 -12.58 -3.80
CA PRO A 191 -19.02 -11.94 -4.03
C PRO A 191 -19.01 -10.43 -3.75
N TRP A 192 -18.36 -9.99 -2.67
CA TRP A 192 -18.25 -8.57 -2.33
C TRP A 192 -17.33 -7.83 -3.28
N PHE A 193 -16.18 -8.41 -3.62
CA PHE A 193 -15.26 -7.82 -4.58
C PHE A 193 -15.91 -7.62 -5.96
N ILE A 194 -16.60 -8.66 -6.47
CA ILE A 194 -17.32 -8.60 -7.74
C ILE A 194 -18.45 -7.58 -7.65
N ALA A 195 -19.25 -7.58 -6.58
CA ALA A 195 -20.31 -6.58 -6.41
C ALA A 195 -19.79 -5.14 -6.40
N GLY A 196 -18.62 -4.89 -5.80
CA GLY A 196 -17.98 -3.58 -5.83
C GLY A 196 -17.40 -3.22 -7.20
N ARG A 197 -16.97 -4.21 -7.98
CA ARG A 197 -16.50 -4.00 -9.36
C ARG A 197 -17.66 -3.75 -10.33
N THR A 198 -18.84 -4.34 -10.10
CA THR A 198 -19.99 -4.21 -11.01
C THR A 198 -20.87 -3.01 -10.68
N ARG A 199 -21.09 -2.71 -9.39
CA ARG A 199 -21.81 -1.50 -8.97
C ARG A 199 -20.87 -0.32 -9.18
N GLY A 200 -21.19 0.52 -10.17
CA GLY A 200 -20.47 1.77 -10.38
C GLY A 200 -20.49 2.58 -9.08
N ALA A 201 -19.41 3.29 -8.78
CA ALA A 201 -19.60 4.57 -8.13
C ALA A 201 -20.53 5.34 -9.08
N ASP A 202 -21.72 5.73 -8.62
CA ASP A 202 -22.62 6.55 -9.42
C ASP A 202 -21.83 7.74 -9.98
N SER A 203 -21.50 7.68 -11.26
CA SER A 203 -20.83 8.73 -12.02
C SER A 203 -21.78 9.87 -12.38
N SER A 204 -22.95 9.95 -11.72
CA SER A 204 -23.95 10.99 -11.91
C SER A 204 -23.67 12.27 -11.10
N ALA A 205 -22.58 12.33 -10.33
CA ALA A 205 -22.19 13.54 -9.59
C ALA A 205 -21.07 14.37 -10.27
N GLN A 206 -20.55 13.96 -11.43
CA GLN A 206 -19.44 14.68 -12.10
C GLN A 206 -19.79 15.32 -13.46
N SER A 207 -21.02 15.18 -13.97
CA SER A 207 -21.46 15.86 -15.21
C SER A 207 -22.31 17.10 -14.94
N GLY A 208 -21.86 17.97 -14.05
CA GLY A 208 -22.63 19.15 -13.64
C GLY A 208 -21.77 20.34 -13.28
N ARG A 209 -20.92 20.79 -14.21
CA ARG A 209 -20.48 22.19 -14.43
C ARG A 209 -19.35 22.26 -15.47
N GLU A 210 -19.72 22.06 -16.73
CA GLU A 210 -19.28 22.94 -17.84
C GLU A 210 -20.59 23.66 -18.19
N ILE A 211 -20.75 24.98 -17.98
CA ILE A 211 -20.14 26.15 -18.66
C ILE A 211 -20.09 27.30 -17.65
#